data_AF-A0A3P7MRJ6-F1
#
_entry.id   AF-A0A3P7MRJ6-F1
#
_cell.length_a   1.000
_cell.length_b   1.000
_cell.length_c   1.000
_cell.angle_alpha   90.00
_cell.angle_beta   90.00
_cell.angle_gamma   90.00
#
_symmetry.space_group_name_H-M   'P 1'
#
loop_
_entity.id
_entity.type
_entity.pdbx_description
1 polymer ?
#
loop_
_entity_poly.entity_id
_entity_poly.type
_entity_poly.pdbx_seq_one_letter_code
_entity_poly.pdbx_strand_id
1 'polypeptide(L)'
;MNAPASFESFLLPEGEKKVFLEKDTHVPNAAIITLNREDHTLGNMLMRQLLKDPRVLFAGYKVPHPLEHRIVLRVQTTPSITPLEVFSSAIKDLISEISNIEEQFRSFVEFRGDGKRWPKLVSKMCNICAQLDSNRDDQPVGDCGKTIQPVRCRIVTELACSTC
;
A
#
# COMPACT_ATOMS: atom_id res chain seq x y z
N MET A 1 22.45 8.56 -30.10
CA MET A 1 21.81 9.11 -28.88
C MET A 1 22.10 8.13 -27.76
N ASN A 2 22.61 8.57 -26.59
CA ASN A 2 22.99 7.68 -25.48
C ASN A 2 21.82 7.48 -24.51
N ALA A 3 20.72 6.90 -25.00
CA ALA A 3 19.55 6.58 -24.19
C ALA A 3 19.36 5.07 -24.21
N PRO A 4 19.17 4.43 -23.04
CA PRO A 4 18.85 3.01 -22.99
C PRO A 4 17.48 2.76 -23.65
N ALA A 5 17.26 1.52 -24.11
CA ALA A 5 15.98 1.16 -24.67
C ALA A 5 14.91 1.05 -23.56
N SER A 6 13.66 1.41 -23.88
CA SER A 6 12.58 1.44 -22.88
C SER A 6 12.26 0.08 -22.26
N PHE A 7 12.43 -1.01 -23.01
CA PHE A 7 12.15 -2.38 -22.54
C PHE A 7 13.15 -2.87 -21.49
N GLU A 8 14.32 -2.25 -21.38
CA GLU A 8 15.33 -2.64 -20.37
C GLU A 8 14.84 -2.38 -18.95
N SER A 9 13.81 -1.57 -18.75
CA SER A 9 13.26 -1.29 -17.41
C SER A 9 12.62 -2.51 -16.74
N PHE A 10 11.89 -3.33 -17.51
CA PHE A 10 11.12 -4.47 -16.99
C PHE A 10 11.61 -5.83 -17.50
N LEU A 11 12.29 -5.88 -18.65
CA LEU A 11 12.76 -7.13 -19.24
C LEU A 11 14.09 -7.57 -18.61
N LEU A 12 14.16 -8.84 -18.21
CA LEU A 12 15.40 -9.41 -17.70
C LEU A 12 16.26 -9.90 -18.87
N PRO A 13 17.56 -9.54 -18.90
CA PRO A 13 18.49 -10.11 -19.86
C PRO A 13 18.71 -11.60 -19.61
N GLU A 14 19.15 -12.31 -20.64
CA GLU A 14 19.40 -13.75 -20.58
C GLU A 14 20.44 -14.09 -19.49
N GLY A 15 20.04 -14.91 -18.51
CA GLY A 15 20.90 -15.37 -17.41
C GLY A 15 20.73 -14.64 -16.08
N GLU A 16 19.96 -13.55 -16.02
CA GLU A 16 19.67 -12.84 -14.76
C GLU A 16 18.43 -13.42 -14.05
N LYS A 17 18.51 -13.63 -12.74
CA LYS A 17 17.36 -14.05 -11.92
C LYS A 17 16.59 -12.82 -11.43
N LYS A 18 15.28 -12.97 -11.23
CA LYS A 18 14.42 -11.89 -10.73
C LYS A 18 14.66 -11.58 -9.26
N VAL A 19 14.89 -12.61 -8.45
CA VAL A 19 15.01 -12.51 -7.00
C VAL A 19 16.33 -13.13 -6.57
N PHE A 20 17.09 -12.39 -5.78
CA PHE A 20 18.30 -12.85 -5.10
C PHE A 20 18.12 -12.70 -3.60
N LEU A 21 18.46 -13.76 -2.85
CA LEU A 21 18.37 -13.80 -1.40
C LEU A 21 19.78 -13.90 -0.82
N GLU A 22 20.13 -12.95 0.03
CA GLU A 22 21.37 -12.92 0.79
C GLU A 22 21.05 -12.82 2.29
N LYS A 23 21.74 -13.61 3.12
CA LYS A 23 21.57 -13.51 4.57
C LYS A 23 22.54 -12.45 5.09
N ASP A 24 22.04 -11.52 5.90
CA ASP A 24 22.88 -10.48 6.49
C ASP A 24 23.79 -11.10 7.59
N THR A 25 25.05 -10.69 7.64
CA THR A 25 26.01 -11.16 8.65
C THR A 25 26.11 -10.21 9.84
N HIS A 26 25.65 -8.97 9.69
CA HIS A 26 25.77 -7.94 10.73
C HIS A 26 24.70 -8.04 11.80
N VAL A 27 23.50 -8.50 11.45
CA VAL A 27 22.33 -8.53 12.33
C VAL A 27 21.75 -9.95 12.34
N PRO A 28 21.45 -10.53 13.53
CA PRO A 28 20.86 -11.85 13.58
C PRO A 28 19.47 -11.85 12.95
N ASN A 29 19.17 -12.94 12.23
CA ASN A 29 17.86 -13.18 11.61
C ASN A 29 17.40 -12.05 10.66
N ALA A 30 18.35 -11.50 9.92
CA ALA A 30 18.08 -10.53 8.86
C ALA A 30 18.40 -11.11 7.48
N ALA A 31 17.59 -10.73 6.49
CA ALA A 31 17.79 -11.08 5.09
C ALA A 31 17.73 -9.83 4.21
N ILE A 32 18.58 -9.84 3.20
CA ILE A 32 18.62 -8.85 2.13
C ILE A 32 18.09 -9.55 0.88
N ILE A 33 17.00 -9.00 0.34
CA ILE A 33 16.32 -9.51 -0.85
C ILE A 33 16.52 -8.47 -1.95
N THR A 34 17.19 -8.86 -3.02
CA THR A 34 17.39 -8.01 -4.20
C THR A 34 16.41 -8.43 -5.28
N LEU A 35 15.59 -7.49 -5.73
CA LEU A 35 14.63 -7.65 -6.81
C LEU A 35 15.10 -6.86 -8.02
N ASN A 36 15.32 -7.54 -9.13
CA ASN A 36 15.78 -6.92 -10.36
C ASN A 36 14.61 -6.52 -11.25
N ARG A 37 14.78 -5.43 -12.00
CA ARG A 37 13.78 -4.87 -12.93
C ARG A 37 12.46 -4.56 -12.23
N GLU A 38 12.53 -3.96 -11.05
CA GLU A 38 11.38 -3.55 -10.25
C GLU A 38 11.62 -2.14 -9.71
N ASP A 39 10.53 -1.42 -9.44
CA ASP A 39 10.56 -0.04 -8.95
C ASP A 39 9.84 0.12 -7.59
N HIS A 40 9.83 1.35 -7.08
CA HIS A 40 9.15 1.74 -5.83
C HIS A 40 7.69 1.28 -5.72
N THR A 41 7.02 1.01 -6.84
CA THR A 41 5.67 0.45 -6.90
C THR A 41 5.58 -0.83 -6.07
N LEU A 42 6.41 -1.82 -6.38
CA LEU A 42 6.44 -3.11 -5.69
C LEU A 42 7.12 -3.00 -4.31
N GLY A 43 8.21 -2.22 -4.23
CA GLY A 43 8.94 -2.03 -2.96
C GLY A 43 8.07 -1.42 -1.85
N ASN A 44 7.31 -0.36 -2.15
CA ASN A 44 6.43 0.29 -1.18
C ASN A 44 5.27 -0.62 -0.74
N MET A 45 4.70 -1.40 -1.66
CA MET A 45 3.63 -2.34 -1.31
C MET A 45 4.12 -3.42 -0.34
N LEU A 46 5.26 -4.04 -0.65
CA LEU A 46 5.84 -5.08 0.21
C LEU A 46 6.25 -4.54 1.58
N MET A 47 6.90 -3.37 1.62
CA MET A 47 7.31 -2.74 2.88
C MET A 47 6.10 -2.50 3.79
N ARG A 48 5.01 -1.95 3.24
CA ARG A 48 3.79 -1.69 4.03
C ARG A 48 3.18 -2.97 4.56
N GLN A 49 3.16 -4.05 3.77
CA GLN A 49 2.61 -5.32 4.24
C GLN A 49 3.47 -5.93 5.35
N LEU A 50 4.80 -5.92 5.19
CA LEU A 50 5.71 -6.47 6.18
C LEU A 50 5.61 -5.73 7.52
N LEU A 51 5.41 -4.41 7.51
CA LEU A 51 5.24 -3.62 8.72
C LEU A 51 3.89 -3.85 9.43
N LYS A 52 2.89 -4.47 8.78
CA LYS A 52 1.64 -4.86 9.44
C LYS A 52 1.84 -6.04 10.40
N ASP A 53 2.86 -6.87 10.17
CA ASP A 53 3.12 -8.07 10.98
C ASP A 53 3.97 -7.72 12.22
N PRO A 54 3.48 -7.96 13.46
CA PRO A 54 4.23 -7.65 14.68
C PRO A 54 5.49 -8.51 14.86
N ARG A 55 5.65 -9.59 14.10
CA ARG A 55 6.84 -10.46 14.14
C ARG A 55 8.06 -9.84 13.44
N VAL A 56 7.83 -8.82 12.61
CA VAL A 56 8.86 -8.06 11.90
C VAL A 56 9.35 -6.91 12.77
N LEU A 57 10.65 -6.87 12.99
CA LEU A 57 11.28 -5.79 13.76
C LEU A 57 11.67 -4.62 12.85
N PHE A 58 12.12 -4.93 11.64
CA PHE A 58 12.53 -3.93 10.66
C PHE A 58 12.21 -4.42 9.25
N ALA A 59 11.60 -3.53 8.46
CA ALA A 59 11.44 -3.72 7.02
C ALA A 59 11.69 -2.38 6.34
N GLY A 60 12.59 -2.37 5.36
CA GLY A 60 12.89 -1.18 4.58
C GLY A 60 13.51 -1.55 3.25
N TYR A 61 13.23 -0.74 2.22
CA TYR A 61 13.79 -0.95 0.90
C TYR A 61 14.48 0.33 0.41
N LYS A 62 15.41 0.14 -0.51
CA LYS A 62 16.08 1.25 -1.20
C LYS A 62 16.31 0.89 -2.66
N VAL A 63 16.27 1.91 -3.50
CA VAL A 63 16.77 1.85 -4.87
C VAL A 63 18.21 2.42 -4.82
N PRO A 64 19.23 1.65 -5.20
CA PRO A 64 20.63 2.07 -5.05
C PRO A 64 20.96 3.25 -5.97
N HIS A 65 20.40 3.26 -7.18
CA HIS A 65 20.54 4.36 -8.12
C HIS A 65 19.31 4.42 -9.05
N PRO A 66 18.74 5.61 -9.34
CA PRO A 66 17.52 5.72 -10.15
C PRO A 66 17.62 5.19 -11.60
N LEU A 67 18.82 5.17 -12.19
CA LEU A 67 19.02 4.63 -13.55
C LEU A 67 19.10 3.10 -13.57
N GLU A 68 19.27 2.47 -12.41
CA GLU A 68 19.29 1.02 -12.28
C GLU A 68 17.97 0.54 -11.71
N HIS A 69 17.22 -0.23 -12.50
CA HIS A 69 15.97 -0.84 -12.07
C HIS A 69 16.26 -2.05 -11.17
N ARG A 70 16.63 -1.79 -9.92
CA ARG A 70 16.79 -2.82 -8.89
C ARG A 70 16.39 -2.28 -7.52
N ILE A 71 15.75 -3.13 -6.72
CA ILE A 71 15.34 -2.82 -5.36
C ILE A 71 16.09 -3.74 -4.42
N VAL A 72 16.64 -3.15 -3.36
CA VAL A 72 17.22 -3.91 -2.24
C VAL A 72 16.30 -3.74 -1.04
N LEU A 73 15.65 -4.82 -0.65
CA LEU A 73 14.80 -4.92 0.54
C LEU A 73 15.60 -5.56 1.67
N ARG A 74 15.53 -4.99 2.86
CA ARG A 74 16.10 -5.54 4.08
C ARG A 74 14.98 -5.84 5.06
N VAL A 75 14.92 -7.08 5.53
CA VAL A 75 13.92 -7.56 6.48
C VAL A 75 14.62 -8.18 7.68
N GLN A 76 14.18 -7.80 8.87
CA GLN A 76 14.63 -8.37 10.14
C GLN A 76 13.42 -8.85 10.92
N THR A 77 13.47 -10.10 11.36
CA THR A 77 12.38 -10.73 12.13
C THR A 77 12.85 -11.15 13.51
N THR A 78 11.88 -11.38 14.39
CA THR A 78 12.11 -12.07 15.67
C THR A 78 12.70 -13.47 15.44
N PRO A 79 13.56 -13.98 16.33
CA PRO A 79 14.33 -15.22 16.12
C PRO A 79 13.48 -16.49 16.00
N SER A 80 12.18 -16.41 16.30
CA SER A 80 11.22 -17.51 16.17
C SER A 80 10.83 -17.82 14.73
N ILE A 81 10.99 -16.87 13.79
CA ILE A 81 10.55 -17.02 12.41
C ILE A 81 11.61 -16.56 11.42
N THR A 82 11.72 -17.27 10.29
CA THR A 82 12.65 -16.88 9.23
C THR A 82 12.08 -15.70 8.42
N PRO A 83 12.92 -14.74 8.00
CA PRO A 83 12.45 -13.58 7.23
C PRO A 83 11.88 -13.98 5.85
N LEU A 84 12.30 -15.12 5.31
CA LEU A 84 11.79 -15.67 4.05
C LEU A 84 10.33 -16.14 4.16
N GLU A 85 9.97 -16.76 5.27
CA GLU A 85 8.60 -17.20 5.54
C GLU A 85 7.67 -16.00 5.69
N VAL A 86 8.10 -15.00 6.46
CA VAL A 86 7.32 -13.76 6.63
C VAL A 86 7.15 -13.03 5.31
N PHE A 87 8.20 -12.98 4.49
CA PHE A 87 8.13 -12.42 3.14
C PHE A 87 7.11 -13.14 2.26
N SER A 88 7.11 -14.47 2.27
CA SER A 88 6.17 -15.28 1.50
C SER A 88 4.73 -15.14 2.01
N SER A 89 4.53 -15.01 3.33
CA SER A 89 3.22 -14.72 3.93
C SER A 89 2.70 -13.36 3.48
N ALA A 90 3.52 -12.32 3.57
CA ALA A 90 3.14 -10.97 3.17
C ALA A 90 2.71 -10.89 1.69
N ILE A 91 3.38 -11.62 0.80
CA ILE A 91 2.98 -11.69 -0.61
C ILE A 91 1.59 -12.33 -0.77
N LYS A 92 1.33 -13.44 -0.07
CA LYS A 92 0.01 -14.11 -0.12
C LYS A 92 -1.09 -13.20 0.40
N ASP A 93 -0.83 -12.49 1.49
CA ASP A 93 -1.79 -11.54 2.07
C ASP A 93 -2.08 -10.40 1.09
N LEU A 94 -1.06 -9.84 0.43
CA LEU A 94 -1.24 -8.81 -0.61
C LEU A 94 -2.06 -9.31 -1.79
N ILE A 95 -1.80 -10.53 -2.28
CA ILE A 95 -2.59 -11.11 -3.38
C ILE A 95 -4.06 -11.22 -2.95
N SER A 96 -4.34 -11.69 -1.73
CA SER A 96 -5.70 -11.79 -1.23
C SER A 96 -6.39 -10.42 -1.07
N GLU A 97 -5.67 -9.39 -0.62
CA GLU A 97 -6.19 -8.02 -0.53
C GLU A 97 -6.57 -7.48 -1.92
N ILE A 98 -5.72 -7.71 -2.93
CA ILE A 98 -5.98 -7.26 -4.31
C ILE A 98 -7.17 -8.02 -4.91
N SER A 99 -7.24 -9.33 -4.75
CA SER A 99 -8.38 -10.13 -5.25
C SER A 99 -9.71 -9.69 -4.63
N ASN A 100 -9.73 -9.39 -3.33
CA ASN A 100 -10.92 -8.86 -2.67
C ASN A 100 -11.37 -7.51 -3.24
N ILE A 101 -10.42 -6.62 -3.53
CA ILE A 101 -10.71 -5.31 -4.15
C ILE A 101 -11.23 -5.50 -5.58
N GLU A 102 -10.65 -6.42 -6.35
CA GLU A 102 -11.07 -6.71 -7.71
C GLU A 102 -12.52 -7.23 -7.75
N GLU A 103 -12.89 -8.14 -6.86
CA GLU A 103 -14.25 -8.66 -6.75
C GLU A 103 -15.26 -7.57 -6.37
N GLN A 104 -14.92 -6.76 -5.38
CA GLN A 104 -15.75 -5.61 -4.97
C GLN A 104 -15.92 -4.62 -6.12
N PHE A 105 -14.83 -4.33 -6.84
CA PHE A 105 -14.86 -3.43 -7.98
C PHE A 105 -15.71 -3.99 -9.13
N ARG A 106 -15.55 -5.28 -9.48
CA ARG A 106 -16.33 -5.93 -10.54
C ARG A 106 -17.83 -5.91 -10.22
N SER A 107 -18.21 -6.30 -9.00
CA SER A 107 -19.62 -6.26 -8.57
C SER A 107 -20.19 -4.84 -8.62
N PHE A 108 -19.37 -3.83 -8.33
CA PHE A 108 -19.77 -2.44 -8.39
C PHE A 108 -19.95 -1.93 -9.84
N VAL A 109 -19.08 -2.33 -10.76
CA VAL A 109 -19.18 -1.96 -12.19
C VAL A 109 -20.41 -2.60 -12.84
N GLU A 110 -20.67 -3.88 -12.56
CA GLU A 110 -21.88 -4.58 -13.02
C GLU A 110 -23.16 -3.87 -12.55
N PHE A 111 -23.21 -3.48 -11.28
CA PHE A 111 -24.35 -2.74 -10.73
C PHE A 111 -24.61 -1.41 -11.44
N ARG A 112 -23.55 -0.71 -11.90
CA ARG A 112 -23.68 0.54 -12.65
C ARG A 112 -24.16 0.34 -14.08
N GLY A 113 -23.80 -0.77 -14.73
CA GLY A 113 -24.26 -1.11 -16.08
C GLY A 113 -25.78 -1.26 -16.18
N ASP A 114 -26.42 -1.67 -15.09
CA ASP A 114 -27.88 -1.83 -14.99
C ASP A 114 -28.66 -0.52 -14.80
N GLY A 115 -27.99 0.64 -14.69
CA GLY A 115 -28.64 1.94 -14.48
C GLY A 115 -29.39 2.06 -13.14
N LYS A 116 -29.19 1.12 -12.20
CA LYS A 116 -29.87 1.11 -10.90
C LYS A 116 -29.17 2.06 -9.93
N ARG A 117 -29.97 2.84 -9.19
CA ARG A 117 -29.52 3.77 -8.15
C ARG A 117 -28.89 2.98 -7.00
N TRP A 118 -27.69 3.40 -6.56
CA TRP A 118 -26.87 2.82 -5.49
C TRP A 118 -27.65 2.02 -4.42
N PRO A 119 -27.24 0.78 -4.07
CA PRO A 119 -27.89 0.05 -3.01
C PRO A 119 -27.69 0.79 -1.69
N LYS A 120 -28.69 0.69 -0.80
CA LYS A 120 -28.69 1.29 0.55
C LYS A 120 -27.50 0.87 1.44
N LEU A 121 -26.63 -0.04 1.01
CA LEU A 121 -25.36 -0.38 1.69
C LEU A 121 -24.36 0.79 1.75
N VAL A 122 -24.49 1.79 0.88
CA VAL A 122 -23.73 3.06 1.04
C VAL A 122 -24.24 3.89 2.23
N SER A 123 -25.45 3.64 2.75
CA SER A 123 -25.89 4.28 4.01
C SER A 123 -25.08 3.78 5.22
N LYS A 124 -24.55 2.54 5.17
CA LYS A 124 -23.64 2.03 6.20
C LYS A 124 -22.26 2.71 6.15
N MET A 125 -21.80 3.10 4.96
CA MET A 125 -20.56 3.87 4.78
C MET A 125 -20.73 5.32 5.25
N CYS A 126 -21.93 5.89 5.11
CA CYS A 126 -22.31 7.16 5.73
C CYS A 126 -22.27 7.08 7.27
N ASN A 127 -22.74 5.96 7.86
CA ASN A 127 -22.69 5.76 9.31
C ASN A 127 -21.26 5.64 9.86
N ILE A 128 -20.31 5.03 9.14
CA ILE A 128 -18.91 4.97 9.60
C ILE A 128 -18.26 6.36 9.63
N CYS A 129 -18.51 7.21 8.62
CA CYS A 129 -18.06 8.61 8.67
C CYS A 129 -18.74 9.39 9.81
N ALA A 130 -20.06 9.18 10.03
CA ALA A 130 -20.78 9.81 11.14
C ALA A 130 -20.24 9.38 12.53
N GLN A 131 -19.85 8.11 12.70
CA GLN A 131 -19.25 7.61 13.94
C GLN A 131 -17.81 8.13 14.17
N LEU A 132 -17.02 8.31 13.10
CA LEU A 132 -15.66 8.83 13.20
C LEU A 132 -15.58 10.35 13.42
N ASP A 133 -16.66 11.08 13.12
CA ASP A 133 -16.79 12.49 13.47
C ASP A 133 -17.33 12.68 14.90
N SER A 134 -18.04 11.69 15.46
CA SER A 134 -18.50 11.68 16.86
C SER A 134 -17.40 11.33 17.88
N ASN A 135 -16.36 10.62 17.44
CA ASN A 135 -15.23 10.20 18.27
C ASN A 135 -14.00 11.12 18.13
N ARG A 136 -14.18 12.33 17.59
CA ARG A 136 -13.12 13.32 17.39
C ARG A 136 -13.29 14.58 18.25
N ASP A 137 -14.01 14.46 19.36
CA ASP A 137 -13.95 15.41 20.47
C ASP A 137 -12.97 14.88 21.53
N ASP A 138 -12.13 15.79 22.04
CA ASP A 138 -11.16 15.66 23.15
C ASP A 138 -9.74 15.16 22.84
N GLN A 139 -8.95 16.02 22.18
CA GLN A 139 -7.68 16.46 22.76
C GLN A 139 -7.52 17.98 22.59
N PRO A 140 -7.39 18.77 23.69
CA PRO A 140 -7.19 20.20 23.57
C PRO A 140 -5.77 20.49 23.10
N VAL A 141 -5.62 20.91 21.83
CA VAL A 141 -4.42 21.59 21.38
C VAL A 141 -4.52 23.05 21.79
N GLY A 142 -3.57 23.45 22.64
CA GLY A 142 -3.45 24.79 23.19
C GLY A 142 -3.48 25.88 22.12
N ASP A 143 -4.11 26.96 22.53
CA ASP A 143 -4.30 28.23 21.87
C ASP A 143 -3.02 28.76 21.18
N CYS A 144 -3.10 29.03 19.88
CA CYS A 144 -2.46 30.20 19.28
C CYS A 144 -3.06 30.48 17.90
N GLY A 145 -3.81 31.58 17.82
CA GLY A 145 -4.59 31.97 16.66
C GLY A 145 -3.82 32.05 15.34
N LYS A 146 -4.43 31.47 14.30
CA LYS A 146 -4.53 32.01 12.93
C LYS A 146 -5.49 31.13 12.14
N THR A 147 -6.62 31.71 11.80
CA THR A 147 -7.69 31.16 10.99
C THR A 147 -7.16 30.84 9.58
N ILE A 148 -7.02 29.56 9.26
CA ILE A 148 -7.11 29.03 7.90
C ILE A 148 -8.19 27.96 7.95
N GLN A 149 -9.41 28.32 7.57
CA GLN A 149 -10.50 27.38 7.43
C GLN A 149 -10.11 26.32 6.39
N PRO A 150 -10.29 25.02 6.65
CA PRO A 150 -10.20 24.01 5.61
C PRO A 150 -11.39 24.16 4.66
N VAL A 151 -11.16 24.83 3.53
CA VAL A 151 -12.01 24.79 2.34
C VAL A 151 -11.98 23.39 1.73
N ARG A 152 -12.62 22.41 2.37
CA ARG A 152 -12.78 21.09 1.78
C ARG A 152 -13.90 20.26 2.41
N CYS A 153 -15.15 20.64 2.16
CA CYS A 153 -16.26 19.67 1.95
C CYS A 153 -17.62 20.29 1.55
N ARG A 154 -17.68 21.51 1.00
CA ARG A 154 -18.99 22.13 0.71
C ARG A 154 -19.70 21.62 -0.56
N ILE A 155 -19.00 20.91 -1.44
CA ILE A 155 -19.56 20.46 -2.73
C ILE A 155 -20.37 19.15 -2.58
N VAL A 156 -20.12 18.34 -1.54
CA VAL A 156 -20.80 17.03 -1.40
C VAL A 156 -22.13 17.16 -0.64
N THR A 157 -22.30 18.20 0.18
CA THR A 157 -23.50 18.39 1.01
C THR A 157 -24.65 19.11 0.31
N GLU A 158 -24.42 19.91 -0.74
CA GLU A 158 -25.49 20.68 -1.39
C GLU A 158 -26.32 19.88 -2.41
N LEU A 159 -25.77 18.80 -2.98
CA LEU A 159 -26.51 17.96 -3.94
C LEU A 159 -27.36 16.86 -3.28
N ALA A 160 -27.18 16.61 -1.98
CA ALA A 160 -27.91 15.57 -1.25
C ALA A 160 -29.21 16.07 -0.60
N CYS A 161 -29.45 17.40 -0.53
CA CYS A 161 -30.55 17.98 0.23
C CYS A 161 -31.68 18.58 -0.63
N SER A 162 -31.59 18.56 -1.96
CA SER A 162 -32.58 19.19 -2.86
C SER A 162 -33.66 18.25 -3.42
N THR A 163 -33.73 17.00 -2.95
CA THR A 163 -34.80 16.05 -3.35
C THR A 163 -35.43 15.26 -2.18
N CYS A 164 -35.47 15.89 -1.00
CA CYS A 164 -36.45 15.54 0.03
C CYS A 164 -37.58 16.57 0.02
#